data_AF-A0A0M2UYH9-F1
#
_entry.id   AF-A0A0M2UYH9-F1
#
_cell.length_a   1.000
_cell.length_b   1.000
_cell.length_c   1.000
_cell.angle_alpha   90.00
_cell.angle_beta   90.00
_cell.angle_gamma   90.00
#
_symmetry.space_group_name_H-M   'P 1'
#
loop_
_entity.id
_entity.type
_entity.pdbx_description
1 polymer ?
#
loop_
_entity_poly.entity_id
_entity_poly.type
_entity_poly.pdbx_seq_one_letter_code
_entity_poly.pdbx_strand_id
1 'polypeptide(L)'
;MAKKIDTKKAERKIKEALEILKMLGFPRQQQNERSALTLLSLLNLKPDDAWEGASDPLIGVTPMMEFFAVHYGKRYAPNTRETVRRQTVHQFMQAGVIVPNPDKPLRPTNSPQAVYQIEPFALKLFREFGRPSWGSHLRSYLHAFKTLKKLYARERDMRRIPVKLSNGRKLSLSPGGQNVLIKKIIDDFCPLFIPGGRVIYVGDTETKWAYFDSDALKELAIEIEEHGKMPDVVVHHVEKNWLVLIEAVISHGPVNPKRRQELKTLFAGSKVGIVYVTAFLDRKA
;
A
#
# COMPACT_ATOMS: atom_id res chain seq x y z
N MET A 1 3.65 35.64 -12.93
CA MET A 1 3.52 35.17 -14.33
C MET A 1 3.86 33.69 -14.36
N ALA A 2 2.96 32.83 -14.83
CA ALA A 2 3.28 31.40 -15.00
C ALA A 2 4.36 31.26 -16.07
N LYS A 3 5.52 30.70 -15.71
CA LYS A 3 6.61 30.42 -16.66
C LYS A 3 6.04 29.52 -17.76
N LYS A 4 6.03 29.98 -19.01
CA LYS A 4 5.52 29.20 -20.15
C LYS A 4 6.31 27.90 -20.23
N ILE A 5 5.61 26.76 -20.20
CA ILE A 5 6.25 25.44 -20.21
C ILE A 5 6.94 25.24 -21.56
N ASP A 6 8.24 24.96 -21.54
CA ASP A 6 8.99 24.58 -22.74
C ASP A 6 8.69 23.11 -23.06
N THR A 7 7.73 22.91 -23.97
CA THR A 7 7.25 21.58 -24.38
C THR A 7 8.39 20.69 -24.89
N LYS A 8 9.36 21.26 -25.62
CA LYS A 8 10.45 20.48 -26.22
C LYS A 8 11.39 19.93 -25.13
N LYS A 9 11.72 20.77 -24.14
CA LYS A 9 12.54 20.32 -23.00
C LYS A 9 11.78 19.33 -22.11
N ALA A 10 10.48 19.55 -21.90
CA ALA A 10 9.63 18.65 -21.14
C ALA A 10 9.60 17.25 -21.78
N GLU A 11 9.35 17.16 -23.09
CA GLU A 11 9.37 15.90 -23.84
C GLU A 11 10.74 15.21 -23.80
N ARG A 12 11.83 15.97 -23.93
CA ARG A 12 13.19 15.42 -23.81
C ARG A 12 13.41 14.79 -22.43
N LYS A 13 13.08 15.51 -21.35
CA LYS A 13 13.26 15.04 -19.98
C LYS A 13 12.42 13.80 -19.68
N ILE A 14 11.19 13.73 -20.21
CA ILE A 14 10.34 12.53 -20.12
C ILE A 14 10.98 11.35 -20.86
N LYS A 15 11.55 11.56 -22.06
CA LYS A 15 12.25 10.51 -22.81
C LYS A 15 13.47 9.97 -22.07
N GLU A 16 14.28 10.86 -21.48
CA GLU A 16 15.41 10.49 -20.63
C GLU A 16 14.96 9.62 -19.44
N ALA A 17 13.90 10.04 -18.74
CA ALA A 17 13.34 9.25 -17.64
C ALA A 17 12.79 7.88 -18.10
N LEU A 18 12.16 7.80 -19.28
CA LEU A 18 11.72 6.53 -19.88
C LEU A 18 12.88 5.60 -20.21
N GLU A 19 13.99 6.15 -20.71
CA GLU A 19 15.21 5.40 -20.99
C GLU A 19 15.79 4.80 -19.70
N ILE A 20 15.89 5.59 -18.64
CA ILE A 20 16.32 5.11 -17.32
C ILE A 20 15.43 3.96 -16.84
N LEU A 21 14.11 4.09 -16.93
CA LEU A 21 13.19 3.02 -16.51
C LEU A 21 13.39 1.73 -17.32
N LYS A 22 13.65 1.85 -18.62
CA LYS A 22 13.99 0.70 -19.48
C LYS A 22 15.30 0.05 -19.05
N MET A 23 16.34 0.84 -18.79
CA MET A 23 17.67 0.35 -18.43
C MET A 23 17.73 -0.25 -17.03
N LEU A 24 16.87 0.20 -16.12
CA LEU A 24 16.63 -0.44 -14.83
C LEU A 24 15.85 -1.76 -14.94
N GLY A 25 15.35 -2.11 -16.12
CA GLY A 25 14.62 -3.35 -16.37
C GLY A 25 13.17 -3.34 -15.89
N PHE A 26 12.53 -2.17 -15.77
CA PHE A 26 11.11 -2.11 -15.42
C PHE A 26 10.25 -2.80 -16.50
N PRO A 27 9.15 -3.49 -16.12
CA PRO A 27 8.23 -4.09 -17.08
C PRO A 27 7.62 -3.06 -18.03
N ARG A 28 7.14 -3.50 -19.21
CA ARG A 28 6.50 -2.63 -20.23
C ARG A 28 5.39 -1.74 -19.65
N GLN A 29 4.65 -2.23 -18.67
CA GLN A 29 3.57 -1.48 -18.01
C GLN A 29 4.05 -0.24 -17.22
N GLN A 30 5.34 -0.18 -16.87
CA GLN A 30 5.96 0.97 -16.19
C GLN A 30 6.81 1.82 -17.15
N GLN A 31 6.92 1.45 -18.42
CA GLN A 31 7.64 2.21 -19.44
C GLN A 31 6.69 3.17 -20.18
N ASN A 32 6.00 4.03 -19.43
CA ASN A 32 5.05 5.01 -19.97
C ASN A 32 5.25 6.40 -19.35
N GLU A 33 4.62 7.41 -19.96
CA GLU A 33 4.77 8.82 -19.57
C GLU A 33 4.44 9.05 -18.07
N ARG A 34 3.38 8.42 -17.55
CA ARG A 34 3.00 8.54 -16.14
C ARG A 34 4.12 8.09 -15.21
N SER A 35 4.77 6.97 -15.51
CA SER A 35 5.89 6.47 -14.70
C SER A 35 7.13 7.34 -14.79
N ALA A 36 7.43 7.87 -15.99
CA ALA A 36 8.53 8.82 -16.18
C ALA A 36 8.29 10.11 -15.38
N LEU A 37 7.09 10.68 -15.45
CA LEU A 37 6.70 11.85 -14.67
C LEU A 37 6.76 11.58 -13.16
N THR A 38 6.32 10.39 -12.73
CA THR A 38 6.42 9.97 -11.33
C THR A 38 7.88 9.95 -10.86
N LEU A 39 8.79 9.34 -11.64
CA LEU A 39 10.23 9.36 -11.34
C LEU A 39 10.77 10.79 -11.25
N LEU A 40 10.43 11.65 -12.20
CA LEU A 40 10.89 13.04 -12.23
C LEU A 40 10.40 13.83 -11.00
N SER A 41 9.16 13.61 -10.56
CA SER A 41 8.63 14.24 -9.33
C SER A 41 9.33 13.74 -8.07
N LEU A 42 9.66 12.45 -7.99
CA LEU A 42 10.42 11.85 -6.89
C LEU A 42 11.87 12.36 -6.83
N LEU A 43 12.38 12.85 -7.97
CA LEU A 43 13.72 13.44 -8.09
C LEU A 43 13.70 14.98 -8.04
N ASN A 44 12.51 15.58 -7.94
CA ASN A 44 12.28 17.03 -8.05
C ASN A 44 12.92 17.67 -9.29
N LEU A 45 12.97 16.95 -10.41
CA LEU A 45 13.57 17.42 -11.66
C LEU A 45 12.52 18.06 -12.55
N LYS A 46 12.72 19.34 -12.89
CA LYS A 46 11.92 20.10 -13.87
C LYS A 46 12.54 19.98 -15.27
N PRO A 47 11.85 20.40 -16.34
CA PRO A 47 12.35 20.26 -17.71
C PRO A 47 13.75 20.84 -17.98
N ASP A 48 14.09 21.94 -17.30
CA ASP A 48 15.36 22.65 -17.46
C ASP A 48 16.49 22.08 -16.57
N ASP A 49 16.15 21.25 -15.58
CA ASP A 49 17.11 20.83 -14.56
C ASP A 49 18.07 19.76 -15.10
N ALA A 50 19.33 19.84 -14.64
CA ALA A 50 20.32 18.80 -14.86
C ALA A 50 20.03 17.61 -13.93
N TRP A 51 20.31 16.39 -14.40
CA TRP A 51 20.13 15.18 -13.60
C TRP A 51 20.96 15.19 -12.31
N GLU A 52 22.16 15.79 -12.34
CA GLU A 52 23.02 16.02 -11.17
C GLU A 52 22.32 16.82 -10.06
N GLY A 53 21.39 17.70 -10.43
CA GLY A 53 20.58 18.49 -9.50
C GLY A 53 19.41 17.72 -8.88
N ALA A 54 19.23 16.43 -9.18
CA ALA A 54 18.18 15.61 -8.58
C ALA A 54 18.25 15.66 -7.05
N SER A 55 17.10 15.67 -6.40
CA SER A 55 16.98 15.63 -4.94
C SER A 55 15.95 14.57 -4.52
N ASP A 56 15.78 14.38 -3.22
CA ASP A 56 14.97 13.33 -2.62
C ASP A 56 13.87 13.90 -1.72
N PRO A 57 12.90 14.66 -2.25
CA PRO A 57 11.80 15.17 -1.44
C PRO A 57 10.93 14.03 -0.89
N LEU A 58 10.34 14.27 0.29
CA LEU A 58 9.21 13.48 0.78
C LEU A 58 7.95 13.91 0.04
N ILE A 59 7.41 13.05 -0.81
CA ILE A 59 6.30 13.42 -1.69
C ILE A 59 5.21 12.35 -1.75
N GLY A 60 3.96 12.77 -1.60
CA GLY A 60 2.77 11.92 -1.76
C GLY A 60 2.24 11.92 -3.21
N VAL A 61 1.32 11.01 -3.54
CA VAL A 61 0.82 10.86 -4.92
C VAL A 61 0.11 12.11 -5.45
N THR A 62 -0.67 12.81 -4.61
CA THR A 62 -1.37 14.02 -5.03
C THR A 62 -0.38 15.14 -5.38
N PRO A 63 0.61 15.48 -4.52
CA PRO A 63 1.70 16.38 -4.90
C PRO A 63 2.49 15.95 -6.14
N MET A 64 2.70 14.65 -6.39
CA MET A 64 3.32 14.19 -7.65
C MET A 64 2.46 14.59 -8.85
N MET A 65 1.14 14.35 -8.80
CA MET A 65 0.24 14.74 -9.90
C MET A 65 0.20 16.25 -10.12
N GLU A 66 0.28 17.04 -9.06
CA GLU A 66 0.42 18.49 -9.15
C GLU A 66 1.74 18.88 -9.83
N PHE A 67 2.84 18.22 -9.48
CA PHE A 67 4.14 18.40 -10.13
C PHE A 67 4.07 18.14 -11.64
N PHE A 68 3.35 17.09 -12.06
CA PHE A 68 3.15 16.78 -13.48
C PHE A 68 2.42 17.92 -14.20
N ALA A 69 1.36 18.46 -13.57
CA ALA A 69 0.57 19.55 -14.13
C ALA A 69 1.35 20.87 -14.19
N VAL A 70 2.04 21.23 -13.10
CA VAL A 70 2.72 22.52 -12.96
C VAL A 70 3.99 22.61 -13.79
N HIS A 71 4.81 21.55 -13.80
CA HIS A 71 6.14 21.60 -14.43
C HIS A 71 6.19 20.97 -15.82
N TYR A 72 5.28 20.04 -16.12
CA TYR A 72 5.26 19.30 -17.39
C TYR A 72 3.99 19.54 -18.21
N GLY A 73 3.00 20.27 -17.68
CA GLY A 73 1.74 20.54 -18.38
C GLY A 73 0.84 19.31 -18.50
N LYS A 74 1.13 18.24 -17.75
CA LYS A 74 0.43 16.95 -17.82
C LYS A 74 -0.58 16.85 -16.68
N ARG A 75 -1.79 17.35 -16.92
CA ARG A 75 -2.89 17.30 -15.96
C ARG A 75 -3.63 15.98 -16.05
N TYR A 76 -3.64 15.23 -14.96
CA TYR A 76 -4.43 14.01 -14.81
C TYR A 76 -5.67 14.28 -13.97
N ALA A 77 -6.77 13.61 -14.29
CA ALA A 77 -8.00 13.69 -13.50
C ALA A 77 -7.80 13.06 -12.10
N PRO A 78 -8.51 13.51 -11.05
CA PRO A 78 -8.31 13.03 -9.67
C PRO A 78 -8.41 11.51 -9.49
N ASN A 79 -9.27 10.84 -10.25
CA ASN A 79 -9.40 9.38 -10.27
C ASN A 79 -8.13 8.64 -10.71
N THR A 80 -7.21 9.32 -11.41
CA THR A 80 -5.92 8.75 -11.84
C THR A 80 -4.94 8.58 -10.67
N ARG A 81 -5.20 9.21 -9.52
CA ARG A 81 -4.37 9.07 -8.30
C ARG A 81 -4.16 7.60 -7.95
N GLU A 82 -5.23 6.80 -8.00
CA GLU A 82 -5.13 5.39 -7.65
C GLU A 82 -4.34 4.59 -8.69
N THR A 83 -4.41 4.99 -9.95
CA THR A 83 -3.59 4.43 -11.04
C THR A 83 -2.11 4.73 -10.83
N VAL A 84 -1.73 5.99 -10.53
CA VAL A 84 -0.34 6.36 -10.21
C VAL A 84 0.15 5.55 -9.01
N ARG A 85 -0.65 5.48 -7.94
CA ARG A 85 -0.31 4.74 -6.74
C ARG A 85 -0.09 3.24 -7.00
N ARG A 86 -1.08 2.57 -7.58
CA ARG A 86 -1.05 1.10 -7.77
C ARG A 86 -0.18 0.63 -8.91
N GLN A 87 -0.17 1.36 -10.03
CA GLN A 87 0.48 0.89 -11.26
C GLN A 87 1.89 1.47 -11.46
N THR A 88 2.31 2.44 -10.66
CA THR A 88 3.65 3.03 -10.77
C THR A 88 4.36 3.02 -9.42
N VAL A 89 3.84 3.75 -8.41
CA VAL A 89 4.51 3.90 -7.10
C VAL A 89 4.72 2.55 -6.42
N HIS A 90 3.71 1.68 -6.40
CA HIS A 90 3.86 0.33 -5.87
C HIS A 90 4.97 -0.47 -6.56
N GLN A 91 5.13 -0.29 -7.87
CA GLN A 91 6.11 -1.05 -8.63
C GLN A 91 7.52 -0.51 -8.41
N PHE A 92 7.64 0.81 -8.20
CA PHE A 92 8.91 1.42 -7.79
C PHE A 92 9.31 0.97 -6.38
N MET A 93 8.36 0.82 -5.45
CA MET A 93 8.63 0.24 -4.12
C MET A 93 9.09 -1.22 -4.23
N GLN A 94 8.39 -2.04 -5.01
CA GLN A 94 8.75 -3.45 -5.21
C GLN A 94 10.10 -3.62 -5.92
N ALA A 95 10.42 -2.66 -6.80
CA ALA A 95 11.70 -2.51 -7.44
C ALA A 95 12.69 -1.72 -6.58
N GLY A 96 12.43 -1.48 -5.29
CA GLY A 96 13.37 -0.89 -4.33
C GLY A 96 13.98 0.46 -4.73
N VAL A 97 13.40 1.15 -5.72
CA VAL A 97 13.84 2.47 -6.21
C VAL A 97 13.35 3.58 -5.29
N ILE A 98 12.28 3.33 -4.53
CA ILE A 98 11.71 4.26 -3.56
C ILE A 98 11.42 3.58 -2.23
N VAL A 99 11.45 4.37 -1.17
CA VAL A 99 11.14 3.96 0.20
C VAL A 99 9.80 4.58 0.62
N PRO A 100 8.82 3.78 1.10
CA PRO A 100 7.57 4.31 1.65
C PRO A 100 7.74 4.82 3.08
N ASN A 101 7.12 5.95 3.37
CA ASN A 101 7.00 6.54 4.71
C ASN A 101 8.30 6.55 5.53
N PRO A 102 9.45 7.00 4.97
CA PRO A 102 10.70 7.03 5.72
C PRO A 102 10.63 8.01 6.91
N ASP A 103 9.74 9.00 6.85
CA ASP A 103 9.44 9.95 7.92
C ASP A 103 8.63 9.34 9.08
N LYS A 104 7.69 8.43 8.77
CA LYS A 104 6.85 7.76 9.76
C LYS A 104 6.64 6.28 9.38
N PRO A 105 7.59 5.39 9.75
CA PRO A 105 7.57 3.98 9.36
C PRO A 105 6.32 3.18 9.72
N LEU A 106 5.58 3.60 10.76
CA LEU A 106 4.35 2.95 11.20
C LEU A 106 3.08 3.52 10.53
N ARG A 107 3.23 4.47 9.59
CA ARG A 107 2.08 4.98 8.85
C ARG A 107 1.55 3.87 7.93
N PRO A 108 0.23 3.61 7.93
CA PRO A 108 -0.40 2.64 7.03
C PRO A 108 -0.07 2.94 5.57
N THR A 109 0.19 1.89 4.79
CA THR A 109 0.54 2.02 3.36
C THR A 109 -0.62 2.52 2.49
N ASN A 110 -1.87 2.36 2.95
CA ASN A 110 -3.07 2.90 2.32
C ASN A 110 -3.43 4.32 2.80
N SER A 111 -2.67 4.89 3.72
CA SER A 111 -2.97 6.20 4.30
C SER A 111 -3.02 7.28 3.20
N PRO A 112 -3.98 8.24 3.26
CA PRO A 112 -3.96 9.39 2.37
C PRO A 112 -2.71 10.27 2.56
N GLN A 113 -2.06 10.17 3.73
CA GLN A 113 -0.82 10.86 4.09
C GLN A 113 0.44 10.06 3.74
N ALA A 114 0.33 8.96 3.00
CA ALA A 114 1.50 8.19 2.58
C ALA A 114 2.42 9.06 1.70
N VAL A 115 3.70 9.07 2.05
CA VAL A 115 4.76 9.75 1.30
C VAL A 115 5.81 8.75 0.87
N TYR A 116 6.54 9.11 -0.18
CA TYR A 116 7.57 8.29 -0.79
C TYR A 116 8.81 9.15 -1.01
N GLN A 117 9.97 8.52 -0.92
CA GLN A 117 11.25 9.15 -1.18
C GLN A 117 12.08 8.23 -2.07
N ILE A 118 12.89 8.81 -2.95
CA ILE A 118 13.85 8.03 -3.72
C ILE A 118 14.86 7.35 -2.79
N GLU A 119 15.23 6.11 -3.11
CA GLU A 119 16.24 5.39 -2.36
C GLU A 119 17.63 6.06 -2.55
N PRO A 120 18.45 6.22 -1.48
CA PRO A 120 19.73 6.95 -1.56
C PRO A 120 20.74 6.45 -2.60
N PHE A 121 20.90 5.13 -2.80
CA PHE A 121 21.79 4.61 -3.86
C PHE A 121 21.22 4.87 -5.26
N ALA A 122 19.90 4.76 -5.43
CA ALA A 122 19.22 5.11 -6.67
C ALA A 122 19.39 6.61 -6.99
N LEU A 123 19.29 7.52 -6.00
CA LEU A 123 19.55 8.95 -6.19
C LEU A 123 20.95 9.21 -6.73
N LYS A 124 21.97 8.57 -6.13
CA LYS A 124 23.37 8.69 -6.60
C LYS A 124 23.50 8.26 -8.06
N LEU A 125 22.87 7.14 -8.43
CA LEU A 125 22.85 6.66 -9.81
C LEU A 125 22.17 7.66 -10.76
N PHE A 126 21.02 8.23 -10.38
CA PHE A 126 20.30 9.15 -11.25
C PHE A 126 21.04 10.47 -11.46
N ARG A 127 21.75 10.98 -10.44
CA ARG A 127 22.58 12.19 -10.56
C ARG A 127 23.69 12.09 -11.60
N GLU A 128 24.10 10.87 -11.92
CA GLU A 128 25.16 10.62 -12.88
C GLU A 128 24.64 10.36 -14.30
N PHE A 129 23.33 10.37 -14.53
CA PHE A 129 22.76 10.09 -15.85
C PHE A 129 23.34 11.03 -16.93
N GLY A 130 23.78 10.45 -18.05
CA GLY A 130 24.46 11.15 -19.15
C GLY A 130 25.98 11.27 -19.00
N ARG A 131 26.56 10.89 -17.86
CA ARG A 131 28.03 10.82 -17.69
C ARG A 131 28.59 9.53 -18.30
N PRO A 132 29.83 9.52 -18.83
CA PRO A 132 30.45 8.30 -19.36
C PRO A 132 30.51 7.13 -18.37
N SER A 133 30.66 7.42 -17.08
CA SER A 133 30.70 6.43 -15.99
C SER A 133 29.34 5.82 -15.62
N TRP A 134 28.23 6.40 -16.10
CA TRP A 134 26.89 6.00 -15.67
C TRP A 134 26.59 4.53 -15.97
N GLY A 135 27.02 4.03 -17.14
CA GLY A 135 26.81 2.63 -17.52
C GLY A 135 27.48 1.64 -16.57
N SER A 136 28.68 1.94 -16.05
CA SER A 136 29.33 1.09 -15.03
C SER A 136 28.61 1.16 -13.69
N HIS A 137 28.18 2.35 -13.26
CA HIS A 137 27.48 2.51 -11.98
C HIS A 137 26.08 1.88 -12.00
N LEU A 138 25.39 1.91 -13.14
CA LEU A 138 24.13 1.17 -13.33
C LEU A 138 24.33 -0.33 -13.12
N ARG A 139 25.40 -0.93 -13.68
CA ARG A 139 25.69 -2.36 -13.48
C ARG A 139 25.98 -2.69 -12.02
N SER A 140 26.79 -1.87 -11.35
CA SER A 140 27.08 -2.02 -9.91
C SER A 140 25.82 -1.88 -9.07
N TYR A 141 24.96 -0.91 -9.39
CA TYR A 141 23.66 -0.73 -8.74
C TYR A 141 22.78 -1.97 -8.91
N LEU A 142 22.60 -2.48 -10.14
CA LEU A 142 21.79 -3.67 -10.41
C LEU A 142 22.33 -4.93 -9.71
N HIS A 143 23.64 -5.05 -9.53
CA HIS A 143 24.24 -6.14 -8.77
C HIS A 143 23.93 -6.03 -7.27
N ALA A 144 24.11 -4.83 -6.68
CA ALA A 144 23.80 -4.55 -5.27
C ALA A 144 22.29 -4.57 -4.97
N PHE A 145 21.46 -4.33 -5.99
CA PHE A 145 20.01 -4.14 -5.86
C PHE A 145 19.30 -5.33 -5.20
N LYS A 146 19.68 -6.57 -5.52
CA LYS A 146 19.10 -7.77 -4.88
C LYS A 146 19.34 -7.78 -3.37
N THR A 147 20.50 -7.31 -2.92
CA THR A 147 20.86 -7.23 -1.50
C THR A 147 20.07 -6.14 -0.79
N LEU A 148 19.97 -4.95 -1.39
CA LEU A 148 19.16 -3.84 -0.85
C LEU A 148 17.69 -4.22 -0.73
N LYS A 149 17.13 -4.87 -1.76
CA LYS A 149 15.75 -5.37 -1.72
C LYS A 149 15.52 -6.35 -0.56
N LYS A 150 16.48 -7.23 -0.28
CA LYS A 150 16.42 -8.14 0.88
C LYS A 150 16.52 -7.40 2.21
N LEU A 151 17.42 -6.41 2.31
CA LEU A 151 17.57 -5.57 3.51
C LEU A 151 16.27 -4.84 3.84
N TYR A 152 15.67 -4.15 2.87
CA TYR A 152 14.40 -3.44 3.07
C TYR A 152 13.20 -4.36 3.28
N ALA A 153 13.19 -5.58 2.68
CA ALA A 153 12.18 -6.58 3.02
C ALA A 153 12.29 -6.97 4.50
N ARG A 154 13.50 -7.25 4.99
CA ARG A 154 13.76 -7.59 6.39
C ARG A 154 13.37 -6.46 7.34
N GLU A 155 13.69 -5.20 7.03
CA GLU A 155 13.27 -4.06 7.86
C GLU A 155 11.74 -3.91 7.94
N ARG A 156 11.03 -4.16 6.82
CA ARG A 156 9.56 -4.14 6.81
C ARG A 156 8.98 -5.30 7.61
N ASP A 157 9.54 -6.51 7.47
CA ASP A 157 9.10 -7.69 8.21
C ASP A 157 9.26 -7.52 9.72
N MET A 158 10.35 -6.89 10.17
CA MET A 158 10.59 -6.57 11.58
C MET A 158 9.56 -5.58 12.16
N ARG A 159 8.88 -4.79 11.32
CA ARG A 159 7.86 -3.82 11.73
C ARG A 159 6.45 -4.40 11.68
N ARG A 160 6.26 -5.61 11.14
CA ARG A 160 4.93 -6.23 11.06
C ARG A 160 4.41 -6.59 12.45
N ILE A 161 3.09 -6.56 12.58
CA ILE A 161 2.39 -6.80 13.83
C ILE A 161 2.13 -8.32 13.94
N PRO A 162 2.74 -9.03 14.92
CA PRO A 162 2.49 -10.45 15.09
C PRO A 162 1.13 -10.69 15.76
N VAL A 163 0.37 -11.62 15.21
CA VAL A 163 -0.93 -12.07 15.73
C VAL A 163 -0.90 -13.59 15.82
N LYS A 164 -1.38 -14.15 16.93
CA LYS A 164 -1.49 -15.60 17.11
C LYS A 164 -2.96 -15.98 17.21
N LEU A 165 -3.42 -16.83 16.31
CA LEU A 165 -4.78 -17.36 16.36
C LEU A 165 -4.89 -18.49 17.41
N SER A 166 -6.11 -18.76 17.86
CA SER A 166 -6.42 -19.83 18.82
C SER A 166 -5.99 -21.22 18.34
N ASN A 167 -6.01 -21.47 17.03
CA ASN A 167 -5.51 -22.71 16.41
C ASN A 167 -3.96 -22.80 16.32
N GLY A 168 -3.24 -21.85 16.91
CA GLY A 168 -1.78 -21.81 16.92
C GLY A 168 -1.14 -21.17 15.68
N ARG A 169 -1.91 -20.85 14.64
CA ARG A 169 -1.41 -20.19 13.43
C ARG A 169 -0.91 -18.79 13.76
N LYS A 170 0.28 -18.45 13.26
CA LYS A 170 0.88 -17.13 13.41
C LYS A 170 0.63 -16.32 12.14
N LEU A 171 0.09 -15.13 12.31
CA LEU A 171 -0.09 -14.12 11.28
C LEU A 171 0.88 -12.96 11.54
N SER A 172 1.22 -12.26 10.47
CA SER A 172 2.08 -11.08 10.51
C SER A 172 1.39 -10.01 9.69
N LEU A 173 0.77 -9.03 10.33
CA LEU A 173 0.00 -7.96 9.68
C LEU A 173 0.90 -6.77 9.35
N SER A 174 0.57 -5.99 8.30
CA SER A 174 1.34 -4.78 8.00
C SER A 174 1.22 -3.75 9.15
N PRO A 175 2.22 -2.86 9.32
CA PRO A 175 2.25 -1.94 10.45
C PRO A 175 1.16 -0.87 10.40
N GLY A 176 0.69 -0.49 11.59
CA GLY A 176 -0.12 0.70 11.82
C GLY A 176 -1.60 0.56 11.47
N GLY A 177 -2.33 1.66 11.67
CA GLY A 177 -3.73 1.79 11.25
C GLY A 177 -4.65 0.76 11.90
N GLN A 178 -5.59 0.21 11.13
CA GLN A 178 -6.58 -0.74 11.62
C GLN A 178 -5.93 -2.02 12.14
N ASN A 179 -4.75 -2.40 11.65
CA ASN A 179 -4.09 -3.64 12.05
C ASN A 179 -3.64 -3.64 13.52
N VAL A 180 -3.38 -2.47 14.10
CA VAL A 180 -3.13 -2.35 15.55
C VAL A 180 -4.38 -2.73 16.34
N LEU A 181 -5.54 -2.27 15.87
CA LEU A 181 -6.83 -2.59 16.48
C LEU A 181 -7.25 -4.03 16.20
N ILE A 182 -7.00 -4.57 15.01
CA ILE A 182 -7.21 -5.99 14.68
C ILE A 182 -6.43 -6.91 15.63
N LYS A 183 -5.17 -6.58 15.95
CA LYS A 183 -4.41 -7.32 16.96
C LYS A 183 -5.13 -7.31 18.31
N LYS A 184 -5.61 -6.14 18.76
CA LYS A 184 -6.37 -6.03 20.02
C LYS A 184 -7.70 -6.76 19.99
N ILE A 185 -8.39 -6.77 18.85
CA ILE A 185 -9.61 -7.56 18.69
C ILE A 185 -9.29 -9.05 18.93
N ILE A 186 -8.23 -9.57 18.32
CA ILE A 186 -7.87 -10.98 18.42
C ILE A 186 -7.30 -11.33 19.80
N ASP A 187 -6.45 -10.48 20.38
CA ASP A 187 -5.75 -10.74 21.64
C ASP A 187 -6.59 -10.39 22.88
N ASP A 188 -7.43 -9.36 22.81
CA ASP A 188 -8.16 -8.81 23.97
C ASP A 188 -9.68 -9.09 23.88
N PHE A 189 -10.32 -8.77 22.74
CA PHE A 189 -11.78 -8.89 22.60
C PHE A 189 -12.24 -10.35 22.45
N CYS A 190 -11.62 -11.12 21.54
CA CYS A 190 -12.03 -12.48 21.26
C CYS A 190 -11.95 -13.38 22.51
N PRO A 191 -10.86 -13.39 23.31
CA PRO A 191 -10.81 -14.23 24.51
C PRO A 191 -11.84 -13.84 25.58
N LEU A 192 -12.21 -12.56 25.65
CA LEU A 192 -13.14 -12.05 26.66
C LEU A 192 -14.61 -12.28 26.29
N PHE A 193 -14.99 -12.06 25.03
CA PHE A 193 -16.39 -12.07 24.58
C PHE A 193 -16.75 -13.28 23.71
N ILE A 194 -15.76 -13.98 23.17
CA ILE A 194 -15.92 -15.13 22.27
C ILE A 194 -14.95 -16.25 22.69
N PRO A 195 -15.01 -16.73 23.95
CA PRO A 195 -14.10 -17.77 24.42
C PRO A 195 -14.26 -19.03 23.55
N GLY A 196 -13.13 -19.61 23.12
CA GLY A 196 -13.12 -20.73 22.18
C GLY A 196 -13.55 -20.38 20.74
N GLY A 197 -13.71 -19.10 20.42
CA GLY A 197 -14.05 -18.64 19.08
C GLY A 197 -13.02 -19.07 18.03
N ARG A 198 -13.52 -19.53 16.87
CA ARG A 198 -12.70 -19.85 15.71
C ARG A 198 -12.62 -18.61 14.82
N VAL A 199 -11.44 -18.01 14.72
CA VAL A 199 -11.19 -16.95 13.73
C VAL A 199 -11.26 -17.57 12.34
N ILE A 200 -12.07 -16.98 11.46
CA ILE A 200 -12.34 -17.43 10.10
C ILE A 200 -11.62 -16.53 9.09
N TYR A 201 -11.62 -15.23 9.33
CA TYR A 201 -11.02 -14.26 8.41
C TYR A 201 -10.33 -13.13 9.18
N VAL A 202 -9.18 -12.69 8.64
CA VAL A 202 -8.46 -11.49 9.10
C VAL A 202 -7.98 -10.72 7.87
N GLY A 203 -8.39 -9.46 7.76
CA GLY A 203 -7.91 -8.53 6.73
C GLY A 203 -6.55 -7.93 7.08
N ASP A 204 -5.78 -7.57 6.04
CA ASP A 204 -4.57 -6.74 6.17
C ASP A 204 -4.55 -5.67 5.08
N THR A 205 -4.01 -4.51 5.42
CA THR A 205 -3.90 -3.34 4.55
C THR A 205 -3.00 -3.60 3.33
N GLU A 206 -1.93 -4.38 3.50
CA GLU A 206 -1.04 -4.78 2.40
C GLU A 206 -1.53 -6.05 1.69
N THR A 207 -1.98 -7.04 2.46
CA THR A 207 -2.49 -8.31 1.95
C THR A 207 -3.96 -8.45 2.31
N LYS A 208 -4.88 -8.24 1.36
CA LYS A 208 -6.32 -8.22 1.63
C LYS A 208 -6.86 -9.44 2.41
N TRP A 209 -6.19 -10.59 2.35
CA TRP A 209 -6.59 -11.82 3.04
C TRP A 209 -5.40 -12.34 3.86
N ALA A 210 -5.13 -11.73 5.01
CA ALA A 210 -4.04 -12.20 5.88
C ALA A 210 -4.31 -13.60 6.42
N TYR A 211 -5.59 -13.92 6.63
CA TYR A 211 -6.05 -15.26 6.96
C TYR A 211 -7.46 -15.48 6.41
N PHE A 212 -7.72 -16.68 5.91
CA PHE A 212 -9.03 -17.13 5.47
C PHE A 212 -9.17 -18.64 5.62
N ASP A 213 -10.22 -19.05 6.30
CA ASP A 213 -10.61 -20.44 6.51
C ASP A 213 -11.88 -20.71 5.70
N SER A 214 -11.69 -21.05 4.41
CA SER A 214 -12.80 -21.31 3.50
C SER A 214 -13.64 -22.52 3.93
N ASP A 215 -13.00 -23.51 4.54
CA ASP A 215 -13.66 -24.74 4.95
C ASP A 215 -14.59 -24.48 6.15
N ALA A 216 -14.13 -23.67 7.12
CA ALA A 216 -14.99 -23.20 8.22
C ALA A 216 -16.22 -22.42 7.73
N LEU A 217 -16.10 -21.63 6.66
CA LEU A 217 -17.26 -20.92 6.09
C LEU A 217 -18.21 -21.85 5.36
N LYS A 218 -17.68 -22.82 4.61
CA LYS A 218 -18.48 -23.86 3.95
C LYS A 218 -19.23 -24.73 4.95
N GLU A 219 -18.62 -25.07 6.09
CA GLU A 219 -19.29 -25.75 7.22
C GLU A 219 -20.51 -24.97 7.72
N LEU A 220 -20.46 -23.64 7.64
CA LEU A 220 -21.58 -22.74 7.99
C LEU A 220 -22.56 -22.49 6.84
N ALA A 221 -22.38 -23.20 5.71
CA ALA A 221 -23.11 -23.04 4.45
C ALA A 221 -23.00 -21.63 3.85
N ILE A 222 -21.87 -20.96 4.06
CA ILE A 222 -21.59 -19.61 3.55
C ILE A 222 -20.54 -19.71 2.44
N GLU A 223 -20.92 -19.34 1.23
CA GLU A 223 -19.98 -19.19 0.11
C GLU A 223 -19.78 -17.70 -0.17
N ILE A 224 -18.52 -17.27 -0.15
CA ILE A 224 -18.14 -15.89 -0.44
C ILE A 224 -17.15 -15.91 -1.59
N GLU A 225 -17.48 -15.17 -2.64
CA GLU A 225 -16.54 -14.91 -3.72
C GLU A 225 -15.34 -14.12 -3.20
N GLU A 226 -14.14 -14.46 -3.66
CA GLU A 226 -12.84 -13.87 -3.25
C GLU A 226 -12.71 -12.35 -3.52
N HIS A 227 -13.75 -11.74 -4.10
CA HIS A 227 -13.86 -10.31 -4.41
C HIS A 227 -14.88 -9.55 -3.53
N GLY A 228 -15.60 -10.24 -2.65
CA GLY A 228 -16.52 -9.63 -1.69
C GLY A 228 -15.79 -8.71 -0.70
N LYS A 229 -16.41 -7.58 -0.34
CA LYS A 229 -15.87 -6.66 0.68
C LYS A 229 -16.09 -7.23 2.08
N MET A 230 -15.22 -8.15 2.50
CA MET A 230 -15.18 -8.72 3.85
C MET A 230 -15.05 -7.64 4.93
N PRO A 231 -15.55 -7.88 6.17
CA PRO A 231 -15.22 -7.05 7.33
C PRO A 231 -13.78 -7.32 7.78
N ASP A 232 -13.18 -6.48 8.63
CA ASP A 232 -11.79 -6.64 9.04
C ASP A 232 -11.47 -7.97 9.75
N VAL A 233 -12.39 -8.48 10.59
CA VAL A 233 -12.26 -9.79 11.25
C VAL A 233 -13.61 -10.53 11.25
N VAL A 234 -13.57 -11.84 10.99
CA VAL A 234 -14.73 -12.75 11.14
C VAL A 234 -14.37 -13.84 12.14
N VAL A 235 -15.24 -14.06 13.13
CA VAL A 235 -15.06 -15.09 14.16
C VAL A 235 -16.35 -15.88 14.31
N HIS A 236 -16.25 -17.21 14.31
CA HIS A 236 -17.36 -18.09 14.69
C HIS A 236 -17.31 -18.37 16.19
N HIS A 237 -18.33 -17.90 16.90
CA HIS A 237 -18.58 -18.27 18.28
C HIS A 237 -19.24 -19.65 18.30
N VAL A 238 -18.43 -20.69 18.50
CA VAL A 238 -18.88 -22.08 18.39
C VAL A 238 -20.01 -22.39 19.37
N GLU A 239 -19.88 -22.02 20.64
CA GLU A 239 -20.86 -22.31 21.69
C GLU A 239 -22.25 -21.71 21.42
N LYS A 240 -22.30 -20.45 20.96
CA LYS A 240 -23.58 -19.75 20.65
C LYS A 240 -24.04 -19.95 19.21
N ASN A 241 -23.21 -20.60 18.40
CA ASN A 241 -23.36 -20.72 16.97
C ASN A 241 -23.67 -19.37 16.29
N TRP A 242 -22.79 -18.38 16.53
CA TRP A 242 -22.89 -17.05 15.94
C TRP A 242 -21.68 -16.73 15.07
N LEU A 243 -21.91 -16.01 13.98
CA LEU A 243 -20.86 -15.38 13.19
C LEU A 243 -20.72 -13.91 13.62
N VAL A 244 -19.59 -13.59 14.22
CA VAL A 244 -19.27 -12.23 14.66
C VAL A 244 -18.45 -11.53 13.58
N LEU A 245 -19.04 -10.50 12.99
CA LEU A 245 -18.44 -9.66 11.94
C LEU A 245 -17.93 -8.38 12.60
N ILE A 246 -16.62 -8.18 12.61
CA ILE A 246 -15.96 -7.11 13.34
C ILE A 246 -15.28 -6.15 12.36
N GLU A 247 -15.59 -4.85 12.46
CA GLU A 247 -14.93 -3.78 11.71
C GLU A 247 -14.05 -2.95 12.65
N ALA A 248 -12.79 -2.71 12.27
CA ALA A 248 -11.78 -2.01 13.05
C ALA A 248 -11.65 -0.56 12.55
N VAL A 249 -12.32 0.38 13.22
CA VAL A 249 -12.40 1.78 12.77
C VAL A 249 -11.29 2.62 13.42
N ILE A 250 -10.46 3.22 12.57
CA ILE A 250 -9.31 4.07 12.94
C ILE A 250 -9.51 5.56 12.58
N SER A 251 -10.29 5.86 11.55
CA SER A 251 -10.63 7.25 11.20
C SER A 251 -11.92 7.28 10.37
N HIS A 252 -12.93 7.96 10.91
CA HIS A 252 -14.25 8.26 10.33
C HIS A 252 -15.23 7.08 10.21
N GLY A 253 -16.15 7.06 11.17
CA GLY A 253 -17.52 6.58 11.03
C GLY A 253 -17.74 5.10 11.35
N PRO A 254 -18.71 4.75 12.22
CA PRO A 254 -19.09 3.34 12.45
C PRO A 254 -19.60 2.69 11.16
N VAL A 255 -19.91 1.39 11.24
CA VAL A 255 -20.70 0.70 10.21
C VAL A 255 -21.97 1.52 9.93
N ASN A 256 -21.95 2.29 8.84
CA ASN A 256 -23.12 3.01 8.35
C ASN A 256 -24.20 1.95 8.01
N PRO A 257 -25.51 2.22 8.21
CA PRO A 257 -26.59 1.34 7.77
C PRO A 257 -26.37 0.69 6.39
N LYS A 258 -25.76 1.41 5.44
CA LYS A 258 -25.34 0.86 4.15
C LYS A 258 -24.35 -0.31 4.27
N ARG A 259 -23.29 -0.17 5.08
CA ARG A 259 -22.26 -1.20 5.27
C ARG A 259 -22.83 -2.44 5.98
N ARG A 260 -23.72 -2.24 6.94
CA ARG A 260 -24.46 -3.35 7.57
C ARG A 260 -25.28 -4.12 6.53
N GLN A 261 -25.97 -3.41 5.63
CA GLN A 261 -26.73 -4.04 4.56
C GLN A 261 -25.82 -4.77 3.57
N GLU A 262 -24.67 -4.20 3.19
CA GLU A 262 -23.68 -4.88 2.35
C GLU A 262 -23.20 -6.19 2.98
N LEU A 263 -22.87 -6.17 4.28
CA LEU A 263 -22.47 -7.38 5.01
C LEU A 263 -23.63 -8.37 5.14
N LYS A 264 -24.86 -7.91 5.40
CA LYS A 264 -26.04 -8.77 5.44
C LYS A 264 -26.26 -9.47 4.10
N THR A 265 -26.07 -8.78 2.99
CA THR A 265 -26.15 -9.37 1.65
C THR A 265 -25.00 -10.34 1.40
N LEU A 266 -23.77 -9.98 1.78
CA LEU A 266 -22.59 -10.84 1.61
C LEU A 266 -22.69 -12.16 2.39
N PHE A 267 -23.30 -12.12 3.57
CA PHE A 267 -23.50 -13.28 4.46
C PHE A 267 -24.95 -13.79 4.45
N ALA A 268 -25.74 -13.49 3.41
CA ALA A 268 -27.17 -13.83 3.36
C ALA A 268 -27.45 -15.34 3.41
N GLY A 269 -26.50 -16.17 2.95
CA GLY A 269 -26.58 -17.63 3.04
C GLY A 269 -26.30 -18.20 4.44
N SER A 270 -25.94 -17.36 5.41
CA SER A 270 -25.62 -17.81 6.76
C SER A 270 -26.81 -18.45 7.44
N LYS A 271 -26.63 -19.69 7.91
CA LYS A 271 -27.62 -20.42 8.72
C LYS A 271 -27.48 -20.16 10.22
N VAL A 272 -26.54 -19.29 10.60
CA VAL A 272 -26.17 -18.99 11.98
C VAL A 272 -26.48 -17.54 12.32
N GLY A 273 -26.64 -17.23 13.61
CA GLY A 273 -26.90 -15.85 14.02
C GLY A 273 -25.74 -14.92 13.66
N ILE A 274 -26.01 -13.75 13.09
CA ILE A 274 -24.97 -12.77 12.75
C ILE A 274 -24.93 -11.66 13.81
N VAL A 275 -23.75 -11.46 14.39
CA VAL A 275 -23.46 -10.36 15.33
C VAL A 275 -22.55 -9.37 14.65
N TYR A 276 -22.89 -8.08 14.69
CA TYR A 276 -22.08 -7.01 14.13
C TYR A 276 -21.38 -6.25 15.26
N VAL A 277 -20.06 -6.13 15.16
CA VAL A 277 -19.24 -5.39 16.13
C VAL A 277 -18.48 -4.31 15.38
N THR A 278 -18.52 -3.10 15.90
CA THR A 278 -17.60 -2.02 15.49
C THR A 278 -16.64 -1.77 16.63
N ALA A 279 -15.36 -1.97 16.37
CA ALA A 279 -14.30 -1.75 17.33
C ALA A 279 -13.64 -0.40 17.07
N PHE A 280 -13.24 0.25 18.16
CA PHE A 280 -12.50 1.50 18.18
C PHE A 280 -11.32 1.37 19.14
N LEU A 281 -10.26 2.14 18.91
CA LEU A 281 -9.12 2.18 19.85
C LEU A 281 -9.49 2.80 21.20
N ASP A 282 -10.38 3.79 21.18
CA ASP A 282 -10.92 4.44 22.37
C ASP A 282 -12.33 4.99 22.11
N ARG A 283 -12.99 5.49 23.17
CA ARG A 283 -14.37 6.03 23.10
C ARG A 283 -14.48 7.39 22.40
N LYS A 284 -13.35 8.09 22.17
CA LYS A 284 -13.31 9.42 21.53
C LYS A 284 -13.12 9.33 20.02
N ALA A 285 -12.79 8.15 19.50
CA ALA A 285 -12.58 7.85 18.08
C ALA A 285 -13.87 7.97 17.23
#